data_AF-A0A0N9V1V9-F1
#
_entry.id   AF-A0A0N9V1V9-F1
#
_cell.length_a   1.000
_cell.length_b   1.000
_cell.length_c   1.000
_cell.angle_alpha   90.00
_cell.angle_beta   90.00
_cell.angle_gamma   90.00
#
_symmetry.space_group_name_H-M   'P 1'
#
loop_
_entity.id
_entity.type
_entity.pdbx_description
1 polymer ?
#
loop_
_entity_poly.entity_id
_entity_poly.type
_entity_poly.pdbx_seq_one_letter_code
_entity_poly.pdbx_strand_id
1 'polypeptide(L)'
;MDDRKEVLPLRIVAARFISADEQAGLVELDRIAADASRVIQKRYWLLCLALVSTAFATIITLGPGIFLTVSDTSGADTVVFIGLVCFVLTMAVFASWRVFQYGGMKASAPQTALYANADDPAARNLERLFSLLQRESTLRAFYRTTNGARRYIDHRYFFGKLRAAHVARDGTIRSALFGPVGFWFDRELFLDADVLKLIADAKAEPSRVGAPRKYDYTDAVMSLIEHPDVRKIDIAKKRGNQKLIVGLLEDWYRSRRREVPGETQLSSYAKQILETIAKNRSA
;
A
#
# COMPACT_ATOMS: atom_id res chain seq x y z
N MET A 1 6.31 -27.60 -18.93
CA MET A 1 6.20 -26.97 -17.59
C MET A 1 7.09 -25.74 -17.68
N ASP A 2 6.49 -24.63 -18.08
CA ASP A 2 7.23 -23.43 -18.48
C ASP A 2 7.48 -22.57 -17.24
N ASP A 3 8.77 -22.35 -16.92
CA ASP A 3 9.26 -21.58 -15.78
C ASP A 3 8.95 -20.09 -16.05
N ARG A 4 7.67 -19.70 -15.92
CA ARG A 4 7.18 -18.36 -16.23
C ARG A 4 7.63 -17.35 -15.19
N LYS A 5 8.91 -16.96 -15.28
CA LYS A 5 9.41 -15.75 -14.65
C LYS A 5 8.83 -14.56 -15.39
N GLU A 6 7.89 -13.89 -14.76
CA GLU A 6 7.27 -12.67 -15.28
C GLU A 6 7.85 -11.45 -14.56
N VAL A 7 8.12 -10.39 -15.33
CA VAL A 7 8.50 -9.10 -14.77
C VAL A 7 7.23 -8.37 -14.36
N LEU A 8 6.97 -8.35 -13.05
CA LEU A 8 5.76 -7.75 -12.48
C LEU A 8 6.10 -6.55 -11.59
N PRO A 9 5.23 -5.53 -11.52
CA PRO A 9 5.36 -4.50 -10.51
C PRO A 9 5.31 -5.14 -9.11
N LEU A 10 6.16 -4.66 -8.20
CA LEU A 10 6.26 -5.19 -6.85
C LEU A 10 4.92 -5.06 -6.09
N ARG A 11 4.14 -4.04 -6.43
CA ARG A 11 2.76 -3.86 -5.96
C ARG A 11 1.85 -5.03 -6.31
N ILE A 12 1.95 -5.56 -7.53
CA ILE A 12 1.16 -6.71 -7.98
C ILE A 12 1.61 -7.98 -7.26
N VAL A 13 2.92 -8.17 -7.10
CA VAL A 13 3.47 -9.29 -6.32
C VAL A 13 2.98 -9.23 -4.87
N ALA A 14 3.03 -8.05 -4.24
CA ALA A 14 2.53 -7.82 -2.88
C ALA A 14 1.03 -8.11 -2.75
N ALA A 15 0.21 -7.68 -3.72
CA ALA A 15 -1.22 -7.97 -3.75
C ALA A 15 -1.50 -9.48 -3.79
N ARG A 16 -0.78 -10.23 -4.63
CA ARG A 16 -0.90 -11.69 -4.73
C ARG A 16 -0.42 -12.44 -3.48
N PHE A 17 0.49 -11.85 -2.71
CA PHE A 17 0.87 -12.35 -1.39
C PHE A 17 -0.24 -12.17 -0.35
N ILE A 18 -1.03 -11.09 -0.47
CA ILE A 18 -2.12 -10.78 0.45
C ILE A 18 -3.36 -11.62 0.14
N SER A 19 -3.75 -11.72 -1.13
CA SER A 19 -4.95 -12.42 -1.59
C SER A 19 -4.69 -13.22 -2.86
N ALA A 20 -5.38 -14.36 -3.00
CA ALA A 20 -5.37 -15.14 -4.23
C ALA A 20 -6.02 -14.38 -5.40
N ASP A 21 -6.93 -13.47 -5.08
CA ASP A 21 -7.43 -12.50 -6.04
C ASP A 21 -6.63 -11.19 -5.97
N GLU A 22 -6.07 -10.81 -7.12
CA GLU A 22 -5.19 -9.65 -7.25
C GLU A 22 -5.90 -8.34 -6.88
N GLN A 23 -7.17 -8.17 -7.27
CA GLN A 23 -7.87 -6.91 -7.04
C GLN A 23 -8.23 -6.71 -5.56
N ALA A 24 -8.68 -7.77 -4.89
CA ALA A 24 -8.87 -7.78 -3.44
C ALA A 24 -7.53 -7.55 -2.71
N GLY A 25 -6.45 -8.17 -3.19
CA GLY A 25 -5.10 -7.95 -2.68
C GLY A 25 -4.64 -6.50 -2.83
N LEU A 26 -4.97 -5.85 -3.94
CA LEU A 26 -4.65 -4.43 -4.19
C LEU A 26 -5.46 -3.49 -3.29
N VAL A 27 -6.75 -3.76 -3.07
CA VAL A 27 -7.59 -2.99 -2.15
C VAL A 27 -7.03 -3.07 -0.73
N GLU A 28 -6.67 -4.27 -0.29
CA GLU A 28 -6.12 -4.49 1.05
C GLU A 28 -4.73 -3.87 1.21
N LEU A 29 -3.91 -3.94 0.16
CA LEU A 29 -2.62 -3.25 0.12
C LEU A 29 -2.79 -1.74 0.20
N ASP A 30 -3.79 -1.17 -0.47
CA ASP A 30 -4.11 0.25 -0.40
C ASP A 30 -4.61 0.66 0.98
N ARG A 31 -5.38 -0.20 1.67
CA ARG A 31 -5.76 0.01 3.07
C ARG A 31 -4.54 0.08 3.99
N ILE A 32 -3.64 -0.91 3.90
CA ILE A 32 -2.39 -0.95 4.67
C ILE A 32 -1.52 0.29 4.37
N ALA A 33 -1.40 0.66 3.10
CA ALA A 33 -0.64 1.83 2.68
C ALA A 33 -1.27 3.14 3.17
N ALA A 34 -2.60 3.27 3.19
CA ALA A 34 -3.32 4.45 3.67
C ALA A 34 -3.23 4.62 5.20
N ASP A 35 -3.24 3.52 5.95
CA ASP A 35 -3.02 3.57 7.39
C ASP A 35 -1.59 4.01 7.72
N ALA A 36 -0.60 3.50 6.97
CA ALA A 36 0.78 3.97 7.07
C ALA A 36 0.94 5.43 6.59
N SER A 37 0.22 5.83 5.53
CA SER A 37 0.39 7.14 4.88
C SER A 37 0.04 8.29 5.80
N ARG A 38 -1.00 8.16 6.63
CA ARG A 38 -1.41 9.22 7.57
C ARG A 38 -0.28 9.61 8.52
N VAL A 39 0.44 8.61 9.05
CA VAL A 39 1.58 8.85 9.94
C VAL A 39 2.78 9.38 9.17
N ILE A 40 3.06 8.81 7.99
CA ILE A 40 4.16 9.25 7.12
C ILE A 40 3.96 10.71 6.71
N GLN A 41 2.81 11.05 6.13
CA GLN A 41 2.52 12.39 5.60
C GLN A 41 2.57 13.46 6.69
N LYS A 42 1.97 13.23 7.86
CA LYS A 42 2.01 14.21 8.96
C LYS A 42 3.46 14.53 9.37
N ARG A 43 4.27 13.49 9.55
CA ARG A 43 5.66 13.65 10.00
C ARG A 43 6.56 14.18 8.88
N TYR A 44 6.35 13.73 7.67
CA TYR A 44 7.04 14.18 6.46
C TYR A 44 6.77 15.65 6.16
N TRP A 45 5.52 16.11 6.31
CA TRP A 45 5.16 17.51 6.12
C TRP A 45 5.87 18.43 7.13
N LEU A 46 5.87 18.05 8.41
CA LEU A 46 6.61 18.78 9.45
C LEU A 46 8.11 18.82 9.14
N LEU A 47 8.68 17.72 8.65
CA LEU A 47 10.08 17.67 8.25
C LEU A 47 10.37 18.52 7.02
N CYS A 48 9.48 18.54 6.02
CA CYS A 48 9.63 19.41 4.86
C CYS A 48 9.59 20.88 5.26
N LEU A 49 8.66 21.28 6.13
CA LEU A 49 8.60 22.64 6.67
C LEU A 49 9.88 23.01 7.43
N ALA A 50 10.35 22.12 8.32
CA ALA A 50 11.59 22.31 9.06
C ALA A 50 12.82 22.36 8.14
N LEU A 51 12.84 21.54 7.09
CA LEU A 51 13.92 21.51 6.11
C LEU A 51 13.96 22.81 5.31
N VAL A 52 12.81 23.27 4.79
CA VAL A 52 12.72 24.51 4.01
C VAL A 52 13.11 25.70 4.88
N SER A 53 12.63 25.78 6.13
CA SER A 53 12.96 26.90 7.01
C SER A 53 14.45 26.93 7.39
N THR A 54 15.03 25.79 7.77
CA THR A 54 16.44 25.71 8.16
C THR A 54 17.39 25.86 6.97
N ALA A 55 17.06 25.30 5.81
CA ALA A 55 17.84 25.48 4.59
C ALA A 55 17.79 26.94 4.10
N PHE A 56 16.59 27.56 4.11
CA PHE A 56 16.45 28.97 3.76
C PHE A 56 17.27 29.85 4.71
N ALA A 57 17.12 29.65 6.02
CA ALA A 57 17.89 30.38 7.04
C ALA A 57 19.40 30.20 6.85
N THR A 58 19.86 28.99 6.52
CA THR A 58 21.27 28.71 6.21
C THR A 58 21.75 29.51 5.00
N ILE A 59 20.99 29.51 3.90
CA ILE A 59 21.38 30.21 2.68
C ILE A 59 21.49 31.72 2.90
N ILE A 60 20.50 32.33 3.57
CA ILE A 60 20.46 33.78 3.78
C ILE A 60 21.46 34.29 4.82
N THR A 61 21.99 33.42 5.68
CA THR A 61 22.96 33.82 6.72
C THR A 61 24.38 33.43 6.33
N LEU A 62 24.61 32.22 5.83
CA LEU A 62 25.95 31.72 5.56
C LEU A 62 26.58 32.42 4.34
N GLY A 63 25.82 32.63 3.26
CA GLY A 63 26.31 33.31 2.06
C GLY A 63 26.71 34.77 2.33
N PRO A 64 25.81 35.60 2.86
CA PRO A 64 26.12 36.96 3.27
C PRO A 64 27.15 37.03 4.40
N GLY A 65 27.12 36.09 5.35
CA GLY A 65 28.10 36.00 6.43
C GLY A 65 29.51 35.83 5.90
N ILE A 66 29.74 34.89 4.98
CA ILE A 66 31.05 34.68 4.34
C ILE A 66 31.49 35.94 3.59
N PHE A 67 30.58 36.58 2.84
CA PHE A 67 30.89 37.82 2.13
C PHE A 67 31.30 38.95 3.10
N LEU A 68 30.58 39.12 4.20
CA LEU A 68 30.87 40.12 5.22
C LEU A 68 32.18 39.84 5.97
N THR A 69 32.55 38.57 6.16
CA THR A 69 33.84 38.17 6.72
C THR A 69 34.98 38.55 5.78
N VAL A 70 34.81 38.34 4.47
CA VAL A 70 35.82 38.74 3.48
C VAL A 70 35.99 40.26 3.39
N SER A 71 34.94 41.02 3.69
CA SER A 71 34.97 42.48 3.68
C SER A 71 35.34 43.13 5.02
N ASP A 72 35.81 42.35 6.01
CA ASP A 72 36.15 42.80 7.37
C ASP A 72 35.05 43.62 8.07
N THR A 73 33.78 43.28 7.81
CA THR A 73 32.64 44.01 8.40
C THR A 73 32.40 43.58 9.84
N SER A 74 32.27 44.54 10.75
CA SER A 74 31.89 44.28 12.15
C SER A 74 30.59 43.48 12.24
N GLY A 75 30.60 42.38 12.97
CA GLY A 75 29.45 41.49 13.17
C GLY A 75 29.35 40.31 12.20
N ALA A 76 30.28 40.17 11.24
CA ALA A 76 30.32 39.05 10.32
C ALA A 76 30.38 37.68 11.02
N ASP A 77 31.17 37.57 12.09
CA ASP A 77 31.32 36.33 12.88
C ASP A 77 29.99 35.85 13.46
N THR A 78 29.15 36.76 13.95
CA THR A 78 27.82 36.44 14.47
C THR A 78 26.92 35.89 13.36
N VAL A 79 26.95 36.49 12.17
CA VAL A 79 26.14 36.07 11.02
C VAL A 79 26.57 34.69 10.52
N VAL A 80 27.89 34.44 10.44
CA VAL A 80 28.44 33.13 10.08
C VAL A 80 28.08 32.07 11.12
N PHE A 81 28.19 32.40 12.41
CA PHE A 81 27.83 31.49 13.49
C PHE A 81 26.35 31.08 13.42
N ILE A 82 25.44 32.03 13.20
CA ILE A 82 24.01 31.75 13.00
C ILE A 82 23.82 30.81 11.80
N GLY A 83 24.50 31.07 10.68
CA GLY A 83 24.41 30.20 9.50
C GLY A 83 24.91 28.79 9.75
N LEU A 84 26.00 28.63 10.51
CA LEU A 84 26.50 27.31 10.90
C LEU A 84 25.50 26.56 11.79
N VAL A 85 24.86 27.25 12.75
CA VAL A 85 23.79 26.66 13.56
C VAL A 85 22.61 26.21 12.69
N CYS A 86 22.16 27.05 11.75
CA CYS A 86 21.10 26.69 10.81
C CYS A 86 21.49 25.50 9.91
N PHE A 87 22.76 25.42 9.48
CA PHE A 87 23.26 24.30 8.69
C PHE A 87 23.24 22.98 9.50
N VAL A 88 23.68 23.01 10.76
CA VAL A 88 23.62 21.86 11.67
C VAL A 88 22.17 21.42 11.89
N LEU A 89 21.24 22.36 12.07
CA LEU A 89 19.81 22.05 12.18
C LEU A 89 19.26 21.40 10.90
N THR A 90 19.66 21.87 9.72
CA THR A 90 19.30 21.26 8.43
C THR A 90 19.75 19.79 8.36
N MET A 91 21.00 19.52 8.78
CA MET A 91 21.54 18.16 8.86
C MET A 91 20.79 17.30 9.89
N ALA A 92 20.40 17.88 11.02
CA ALA A 92 19.61 17.19 12.04
C ALA A 92 18.21 16.81 11.53
N VAL A 93 17.58 17.64 10.69
CA VAL A 93 16.31 17.30 10.03
C VAL A 93 16.46 16.05 9.16
N PHE A 94 17.49 15.99 8.29
CA PHE A 94 17.77 14.81 7.48
C PHE A 94 18.07 13.56 8.31
N ALA A 95 18.89 13.71 9.35
CA ALA A 95 19.23 12.63 10.27
C ALA A 95 17.98 12.09 11.00
N SER A 96 17.09 12.99 11.46
CA SER A 96 15.87 12.60 12.16
C SER A 96 14.93 11.75 11.28
N TRP A 97 14.83 12.06 9.98
CA TRP A 97 14.04 11.23 9.06
C TRP A 97 14.67 9.88 8.81
N ARG A 98 16.00 9.83 8.62
CA ARG A 98 16.75 8.57 8.50
C ARG A 98 16.55 7.68 9.73
N VAL A 99 16.68 8.24 10.93
CA VAL A 99 16.47 7.52 12.20
C VAL A 99 15.03 7.05 12.32
N PHE A 100 14.04 7.85 11.91
CA PHE A 100 12.65 7.42 11.89
C PHE A 100 12.41 6.25 10.93
N GLN A 101 12.94 6.32 9.71
CA GLN A 101 12.73 5.32 8.67
C GLN A 101 13.48 4.02 8.96
N TYR A 102 14.75 4.09 9.39
CA TYR A 102 15.65 2.93 9.51
C TYR A 102 16.06 2.57 10.95
N GLY A 103 15.60 3.32 11.96
CA GLY A 103 16.00 3.12 13.36
C GLY A 103 17.41 3.64 13.68
N GLY A 104 18.12 4.19 12.69
CA GLY A 104 19.46 4.75 12.83
C GLY A 104 19.92 5.44 11.55
N MET A 105 21.17 5.91 11.54
CA MET A 105 21.77 6.57 10.36
C MET A 105 22.07 5.60 9.22
N LYS A 106 22.20 4.31 9.52
CA LYS A 106 22.44 3.23 8.55
C LYS A 106 21.32 2.21 8.62
N ALA A 107 20.94 1.70 7.45
CA ALA A 107 20.01 0.58 7.32
C ALA A 107 20.75 -0.74 7.60
N SER A 108 21.16 -0.96 8.86
CA SER A 108 22.00 -2.10 9.25
C SER A 108 21.20 -3.37 9.55
N ALA A 109 19.96 -3.23 10.03
CA ALA A 109 19.11 -4.35 10.40
C ALA A 109 17.63 -4.07 10.08
N PRO A 110 16.83 -5.10 9.75
CA PRO A 110 15.39 -4.97 9.59
C PRO A 110 14.71 -4.40 10.84
N GLN A 111 13.86 -3.40 10.65
CA GLN A 111 13.06 -2.77 11.70
C GLN A 111 11.64 -3.34 11.72
N THR A 112 10.95 -3.23 12.85
CA THR A 112 9.50 -3.52 12.91
C THR A 112 8.73 -2.52 12.05
N ALA A 113 7.91 -3.01 11.11
CA ALA A 113 7.07 -2.14 10.28
C ALA A 113 6.05 -1.38 11.12
N LEU A 114 5.79 -0.13 10.71
CA LEU A 114 4.82 0.73 11.38
C LEU A 114 3.38 0.22 11.23
N TYR A 115 3.09 -0.47 10.13
CA TYR A 115 1.77 -1.05 9.82
C TYR A 115 1.66 -2.52 10.21
N ALA A 116 2.73 -3.13 10.73
CA ALA A 116 2.69 -4.55 11.08
C ALA A 116 1.82 -4.73 12.32
N ASN A 117 0.58 -5.16 12.10
CA ASN A 117 -0.28 -5.71 13.13
C ASN A 117 -0.18 -7.23 13.10
N ALA A 118 0.15 -7.85 14.24
CA ALA A 118 0.24 -9.30 14.36
C ALA A 118 -1.10 -9.99 14.05
N ASP A 119 -2.22 -9.32 14.32
CA ASP A 119 -3.57 -9.85 14.13
C ASP A 119 -4.08 -9.71 12.69
N ASP A 120 -3.37 -8.96 11.84
CA ASP A 120 -3.75 -8.72 10.44
C ASP A 120 -3.06 -9.74 9.51
N PRO A 121 -3.80 -10.70 8.91
CA PRO A 121 -3.24 -11.70 8.01
C PRO A 121 -2.61 -11.10 6.75
N ALA A 122 -3.16 -9.98 6.24
CA ALA A 122 -2.66 -9.31 5.05
C ALA A 122 -1.31 -8.65 5.33
N ALA A 123 -1.20 -7.94 6.46
CA ALA A 123 0.06 -7.36 6.91
C ALA A 123 1.12 -8.45 7.15
N ARG A 124 0.73 -9.60 7.71
CA ARG A 124 1.64 -10.74 7.94
C ARG A 124 2.20 -11.32 6.64
N ASN A 125 1.36 -11.54 5.64
CA ASN A 125 1.82 -12.05 4.34
C ASN A 125 2.67 -11.02 3.58
N LEU A 126 2.33 -9.74 3.70
CA LEU A 126 3.14 -8.66 3.16
C LEU A 126 4.54 -8.63 3.80
N GLU A 127 4.62 -8.85 5.12
CA GLU A 127 5.90 -8.98 5.82
C GLU A 127 6.70 -10.21 5.40
N ARG A 128 6.04 -11.33 5.10
CA ARG A 128 6.71 -12.50 4.53
C ARG A 128 7.38 -12.17 3.19
N LEU A 129 6.71 -11.44 2.30
CA LEU A 129 7.33 -10.94 1.06
C LEU A 129 8.55 -10.07 1.36
N PHE A 130 8.43 -9.09 2.27
CA PHE A 130 9.57 -8.23 2.60
C PHE A 130 10.73 -9.01 3.21
N SER A 131 10.46 -10.01 4.05
CA SER A 131 11.50 -10.87 4.62
C SER A 131 12.29 -11.63 3.55
N LEU A 132 11.68 -11.97 2.41
CA LEU A 132 12.37 -12.55 1.27
C LEU A 132 13.23 -11.52 0.53
N LEU A 133 12.73 -10.29 0.37
CA LEU A 133 13.45 -9.20 -0.31
C LEU A 133 14.60 -8.63 0.52
N GLN A 134 14.59 -8.86 1.83
CA GLN A 134 15.66 -8.48 2.76
C GLN A 134 16.88 -9.39 2.69
N ARG A 135 16.78 -10.58 2.08
CA ARG A 135 17.89 -11.52 1.95
C ARG A 135 18.71 -11.19 0.71
N GLU A 136 20.03 -11.24 0.84
CA GLU A 136 20.96 -10.91 -0.27
C GLU A 136 20.90 -11.89 -1.45
N SER A 137 20.49 -13.13 -1.20
CA SER A 137 20.65 -14.27 -2.11
C SER A 137 19.40 -14.65 -2.91
N THR A 138 18.21 -14.17 -2.54
CA THR A 138 16.94 -14.74 -3.02
C THR A 138 16.39 -14.04 -4.24
N LEU A 139 16.28 -12.70 -4.25
CA LEU A 139 15.64 -11.93 -5.33
C LEU A 139 15.93 -10.43 -5.18
N ARG A 140 16.24 -9.74 -6.29
CA ARG A 140 16.50 -8.30 -6.29
C ARG A 140 15.38 -7.55 -7.02
N ALA A 141 14.70 -6.68 -6.28
CA ALA A 141 13.83 -5.70 -6.88
C ALA A 141 14.64 -4.69 -7.71
N PHE A 142 14.03 -4.11 -8.73
CA PHE A 142 14.66 -3.10 -9.56
C PHE A 142 13.65 -2.01 -9.95
N TYR A 143 14.15 -0.84 -10.33
CA TYR A 143 13.34 0.18 -11.01
C TYR A 143 13.84 0.37 -12.45
N ARG A 144 12.98 0.91 -13.30
CA ARG A 144 13.36 1.30 -14.67
C ARG A 144 13.75 2.78 -14.68
N THR A 145 14.89 3.09 -15.29
CA THR A 145 15.31 4.48 -15.55
C THR A 145 14.47 5.09 -16.68
N THR A 146 14.57 6.39 -16.89
CA THR A 146 13.95 7.11 -18.02
C THR A 146 14.31 6.50 -19.38
N ASN A 147 15.49 5.89 -19.48
CA ASN A 147 16.00 5.27 -20.71
C ASN A 147 15.61 3.78 -20.79
N GLY A 148 14.73 3.29 -19.90
CA GLY A 148 14.28 1.90 -19.86
C GLY A 148 15.26 0.92 -19.21
N ALA A 149 16.49 1.34 -18.88
CA ALA A 149 17.49 0.46 -18.25
C ALA A 149 17.06 0.05 -16.84
N ARG A 150 17.28 -1.24 -16.49
CA ARG A 150 16.99 -1.80 -15.16
C ARG A 150 18.08 -1.42 -14.17
N ARG A 151 17.70 -0.90 -13.01
CA ARG A 151 18.60 -0.66 -11.87
C ARG A 151 18.10 -1.41 -10.65
N TYR A 152 18.87 -2.43 -10.25
CA TYR A 152 18.59 -3.23 -9.06
C TYR A 152 18.81 -2.39 -7.80
N ILE A 153 17.91 -2.55 -6.83
CA ILE A 153 18.02 -1.90 -5.53
C ILE A 153 18.68 -2.84 -4.53
N ASP A 154 19.28 -2.23 -3.50
CA ASP A 154 19.82 -2.94 -2.35
C ASP A 154 18.68 -3.53 -1.51
N HIS A 155 18.87 -4.74 -0.98
CA HIS A 155 17.93 -5.40 -0.05
C HIS A 155 17.63 -4.53 1.19
N ARG A 156 18.57 -3.64 1.58
CA ARG A 156 18.43 -2.68 2.68
C ARG A 156 17.33 -1.65 2.48
N TYR A 157 16.83 -1.43 1.26
CA TYR A 157 15.64 -0.62 1.03
C TYR A 157 14.45 -1.14 1.86
N PHE A 158 14.35 -2.45 2.02
CA PHE A 158 13.27 -3.11 2.75
C PHE A 158 13.52 -3.24 4.26
N PHE A 159 14.60 -2.68 4.81
CA PHE A 159 14.89 -2.73 6.25
C PHE A 159 14.09 -1.70 7.05
N GLY A 160 13.56 -0.67 6.37
CA GLY A 160 12.89 0.43 7.03
C GLY A 160 11.51 0.08 7.60
N LYS A 161 11.08 0.86 8.58
CA LYS A 161 9.74 0.80 9.21
C LYS A 161 8.62 1.12 8.23
N LEU A 162 8.93 1.83 7.16
CA LEU A 162 7.97 2.36 6.17
C LEU A 162 7.95 1.53 4.88
N ARG A 163 8.47 0.30 4.88
CA ARG A 163 8.68 -0.51 3.66
C ARG A 163 7.42 -0.77 2.81
N ALA A 164 6.21 -0.80 3.39
CA ALA A 164 4.95 -0.87 2.61
C ALA A 164 4.75 0.34 1.68
N ALA A 165 5.36 1.49 2.00
CA ALA A 165 5.29 2.65 1.12
C ALA A 165 5.95 2.35 -0.25
N HIS A 166 6.93 1.44 -0.34
CA HIS A 166 7.54 1.04 -1.62
C HIS A 166 6.57 0.35 -2.59
N VAL A 167 5.46 -0.20 -2.09
CA VAL A 167 4.43 -0.88 -2.89
C VAL A 167 3.11 -0.09 -2.96
N ALA A 168 3.07 1.10 -2.37
CA ALA A 168 1.93 2.00 -2.47
C ALA A 168 1.71 2.45 -3.92
N ARG A 169 0.45 2.68 -4.30
CA ARG A 169 0.06 3.18 -5.63
C ARG A 169 0.58 4.59 -5.84
N ASP A 170 0.40 5.41 -4.81
CA ASP A 170 0.64 6.83 -4.84
C ASP A 170 2.14 7.13 -4.82
N GLY A 171 2.60 7.87 -5.84
CA GLY A 171 3.97 8.33 -5.94
C GLY A 171 4.35 9.29 -4.82
N THR A 172 3.40 10.04 -4.25
CA THR A 172 3.67 10.95 -3.12
C THR A 172 4.11 10.17 -1.88
N ILE A 173 3.46 9.04 -1.60
CA ILE A 173 3.82 8.14 -0.49
C ILE A 173 5.21 7.54 -0.72
N ARG A 174 5.51 7.10 -1.94
CA ARG A 174 6.85 6.59 -2.28
C ARG A 174 7.91 7.68 -2.11
N SER A 175 7.67 8.87 -2.65
CA SER A 175 8.61 9.99 -2.63
C SER A 175 9.04 10.43 -1.23
N ALA A 176 8.24 10.11 -0.20
CA ALA A 176 8.56 10.37 1.19
C ALA A 176 9.67 9.43 1.76
N LEU A 177 10.17 8.45 1.00
CA LEU A 177 11.17 7.50 1.46
C LEU A 177 12.58 7.91 1.03
N PHE A 178 13.55 7.83 1.94
CA PHE A 178 14.96 7.86 1.56
C PHE A 178 15.47 6.48 1.18
N GLY A 179 16.34 6.42 0.16
CA GLY A 179 17.12 5.21 -0.09
C GLY A 179 18.17 4.98 1.01
N PRO A 180 18.72 3.77 1.17
CA PRO A 180 19.73 3.44 2.17
C PRO A 180 21.06 4.18 1.93
N VAL A 181 21.39 4.54 0.69
CA VAL A 181 22.66 5.23 0.32
C VAL A 181 22.43 6.53 -0.47
N GLY A 182 21.25 7.16 -0.33
CA GLY A 182 20.93 8.39 -1.07
C GLY A 182 19.76 9.17 -0.48
N PHE A 183 19.22 10.07 -1.31
CA PHE A 183 18.06 10.92 -1.02
C PHE A 183 16.75 10.29 -1.52
N TRP A 184 15.67 11.09 -1.65
CA TRP A 184 14.30 10.63 -1.94
C TRP A 184 14.20 9.56 -3.03
N PHE A 185 13.29 8.62 -2.83
CA PHE A 185 13.06 7.48 -3.73
C PHE A 185 11.57 7.36 -4.07
N ASP A 186 11.19 7.75 -5.29
CA ASP A 186 9.79 7.78 -5.74
C ASP A 186 9.44 6.66 -6.75
N ARG A 187 10.44 5.90 -7.19
CA ARG A 187 10.32 4.98 -8.33
C ARG A 187 9.50 3.74 -7.97
N GLU A 188 8.68 3.32 -8.92
CA GLU A 188 8.01 2.02 -8.83
C GLU A 188 9.02 0.90 -8.97
N LEU A 189 8.87 -0.12 -8.12
CA LEU A 189 9.72 -1.29 -8.09
C LEU A 189 9.08 -2.43 -8.87
N PHE A 190 9.93 -3.24 -9.47
CA PHE A 190 9.59 -4.43 -10.24
C PHE A 190 10.37 -5.62 -9.70
N LEU A 191 9.79 -6.80 -9.89
CA LEU A 191 10.40 -8.07 -9.53
C LEU A 191 10.30 -9.03 -10.71
N ASP A 192 11.39 -9.76 -10.95
CA ASP A 192 11.45 -10.81 -11.96
C ASP A 192 11.39 -12.15 -11.22
N ALA A 193 10.18 -12.69 -11.06
CA ALA A 193 9.97 -13.86 -10.21
C ALA A 193 8.70 -14.66 -10.57
N ASP A 194 8.75 -15.96 -10.30
CA ASP A 194 7.55 -16.78 -10.18
C ASP A 194 6.89 -16.49 -8.82
N VAL A 195 5.76 -15.77 -8.87
CA VAL A 195 5.02 -15.35 -7.68
C VAL A 195 4.45 -16.54 -6.91
N LEU A 196 4.02 -17.60 -7.59
CA LEU A 196 3.45 -18.79 -6.92
C LEU A 196 4.54 -19.54 -6.15
N LYS A 197 5.72 -19.69 -6.78
CA LYS A 197 6.88 -20.25 -6.10
C LYS A 197 7.29 -19.41 -4.90
N LEU A 198 7.29 -18.08 -5.04
CA LEU A 198 7.61 -17.18 -3.93
C LEU A 198 6.65 -17.27 -2.77
N ILE A 199 5.34 -17.35 -3.04
CA ILE A 199 4.31 -17.52 -2.01
C ILE A 199 4.53 -18.84 -1.26
N ALA A 200 4.83 -19.92 -1.99
CA ALA A 200 5.12 -21.22 -1.40
C ALA A 200 6.41 -21.20 -0.54
N ASP A 201 7.50 -20.63 -1.05
CA ASP A 201 8.78 -20.52 -0.36
C ASP A 201 8.66 -19.65 0.91
N ALA A 202 7.85 -18.59 0.85
CA ALA A 202 7.57 -17.71 1.99
C ALA A 202 6.63 -18.35 3.02
N LYS A 203 6.02 -19.50 2.70
CA LYS A 203 4.90 -20.09 3.43
C LYS A 203 3.78 -19.06 3.67
N ALA A 204 3.56 -18.19 2.70
CA ALA A 204 2.48 -17.20 2.74
C ALA A 204 1.14 -17.91 2.52
N GLU A 205 0.11 -17.44 3.19
CA GLU A 205 -1.25 -17.97 3.05
C GLU A 205 -2.15 -16.85 2.54
N PRO A 206 -2.09 -16.52 1.24
CA PRO A 206 -2.94 -15.49 0.67
C PRO A 206 -4.40 -15.81 0.99
N SER A 207 -5.14 -14.78 1.40
CA SER A 207 -6.55 -14.92 1.67
C SER A 207 -7.26 -15.48 0.43
N ARG A 208 -8.05 -16.53 0.63
CA ARG A 208 -8.93 -17.08 -0.40
C ARG A 208 -10.32 -16.43 -0.36
N VAL A 209 -10.50 -15.40 0.47
CA VAL A 209 -11.72 -14.58 0.44
C VAL A 209 -11.76 -13.98 -0.96
N GLY A 210 -12.68 -14.54 -1.74
CA GLY A 210 -12.59 -14.57 -3.20
C GLY A 210 -12.61 -13.20 -3.84
N ALA A 211 -12.31 -13.21 -5.14
CA ALA A 211 -12.36 -12.08 -6.04
C ALA A 211 -13.45 -11.05 -5.69
N PRO A 212 -13.25 -9.74 -5.96
CA PRO A 212 -14.38 -8.84 -6.06
C PRO A 212 -15.31 -9.55 -7.03
N ARG A 213 -16.50 -9.88 -6.52
CA ARG A 213 -17.47 -10.60 -7.31
C ARG A 213 -17.58 -9.78 -8.60
N LYS A 214 -17.22 -10.40 -9.74
CA LYS A 214 -17.40 -9.81 -11.09
C LYS A 214 -18.80 -9.17 -11.23
N TYR A 215 -19.71 -9.67 -10.41
CA TYR A 215 -21.05 -9.20 -10.13
C TYR A 215 -21.09 -8.52 -8.76
N ASP A 216 -21.15 -7.18 -8.72
CA ASP A 216 -21.41 -6.47 -7.48
C ASP A 216 -22.81 -6.84 -6.96
N TYR A 217 -22.82 -7.72 -5.98
CA TYR A 217 -24.02 -8.29 -5.40
C TYR A 217 -24.67 -7.34 -4.39
N THR A 218 -23.93 -6.35 -3.89
CA THR A 218 -24.39 -5.45 -2.82
C THR A 218 -25.51 -4.55 -3.34
N ASP A 219 -25.32 -3.96 -4.52
CA ASP A 219 -26.33 -3.12 -5.18
C ASP A 219 -27.59 -3.90 -5.54
N ALA A 220 -27.41 -5.14 -6.02
CA ALA A 220 -28.52 -6.03 -6.37
C ALA A 220 -29.32 -6.41 -5.12
N VAL A 221 -28.65 -6.76 -4.03
CA VAL A 221 -29.28 -7.06 -2.73
C VAL A 221 -30.03 -5.86 -2.19
N MET A 222 -29.40 -4.68 -2.15
CA MET A 222 -30.03 -3.46 -1.63
C MET A 222 -31.29 -3.11 -2.44
N SER A 223 -31.24 -3.24 -3.77
CA SER A 223 -32.39 -3.03 -4.64
C SER A 223 -33.48 -4.10 -4.50
N LEU A 224 -33.12 -5.33 -4.11
CA LEU A 224 -34.06 -6.45 -3.98
C LEU A 224 -34.73 -6.51 -2.60
N ILE A 225 -34.08 -6.07 -1.54
CA ILE A 225 -34.68 -5.99 -0.20
C ILE A 225 -35.91 -5.06 -0.20
N GLU A 226 -35.89 -4.02 -1.04
CA GLU A 226 -37.01 -3.09 -1.20
C GLU A 226 -38.08 -3.59 -2.20
N HIS A 227 -37.81 -4.66 -2.94
CA HIS A 227 -38.73 -5.15 -3.97
C HIS A 227 -40.04 -5.68 -3.34
N PRO A 228 -41.22 -5.28 -3.87
CA PRO A 228 -42.51 -5.64 -3.28
C PRO A 228 -42.73 -7.15 -3.18
N ASP A 229 -42.21 -7.92 -4.14
CA ASP A 229 -42.32 -9.38 -4.15
C ASP A 229 -41.44 -10.04 -3.09
N VAL A 230 -40.27 -9.44 -2.78
CA VAL A 230 -39.36 -9.92 -1.73
C VAL A 230 -39.95 -9.66 -0.34
N ARG A 231 -40.64 -8.52 -0.15
CA ARG A 231 -41.37 -8.23 1.08
C ARG A 231 -42.49 -9.23 1.37
N LYS A 232 -43.16 -9.73 0.32
CA LYS A 232 -44.27 -10.70 0.42
C LYS A 232 -43.81 -12.16 0.57
N ILE A 233 -42.51 -12.44 0.55
CA ILE A 233 -42.00 -13.81 0.67
C ILE A 233 -42.43 -14.44 2.00
N ASP A 234 -43.10 -15.57 1.93
CA ASP A 234 -43.36 -16.47 3.06
C ASP A 234 -42.12 -17.35 3.29
N ILE A 235 -41.42 -17.14 4.41
CA ILE A 235 -40.14 -17.78 4.74
C ILE A 235 -40.26 -19.31 4.85
N ALA A 236 -41.47 -19.86 5.04
CA ALA A 236 -41.69 -21.30 5.14
C ALA A 236 -41.43 -22.06 3.82
N LYS A 237 -41.51 -21.41 2.65
CA LYS A 237 -41.43 -22.06 1.33
C LYS A 237 -40.07 -21.91 0.63
N LYS A 238 -39.03 -22.54 1.19
CA LYS A 238 -37.62 -22.39 0.74
C LYS A 238 -37.39 -22.55 -0.78
N ARG A 239 -37.94 -23.60 -1.41
CA ARG A 239 -37.63 -23.95 -2.82
C ARG A 239 -38.29 -23.02 -3.84
N GLY A 240 -39.51 -22.54 -3.56
CA GLY A 240 -40.22 -21.58 -4.42
C GLY A 240 -39.61 -20.17 -4.35
N ASN A 241 -39.22 -19.75 -3.15
CA ASN A 241 -38.65 -18.42 -2.92
C ASN A 241 -37.26 -18.26 -3.53
N GLN A 242 -36.46 -19.33 -3.55
CA GLN A 242 -35.14 -19.29 -4.18
C GLN A 242 -35.26 -19.07 -5.69
N LYS A 243 -36.20 -19.76 -6.36
CA LYS A 243 -36.45 -19.58 -7.80
C LYS A 243 -36.93 -18.16 -8.13
N LEU A 244 -37.80 -17.60 -7.27
CA LEU A 244 -38.27 -16.22 -7.40
C LEU A 244 -37.11 -15.21 -7.30
N ILE A 245 -36.23 -15.33 -6.31
CA ILE A 245 -35.09 -14.42 -6.12
C ILE A 245 -34.05 -14.57 -7.23
N VAL A 246 -33.83 -15.79 -7.74
CA VAL A 246 -32.96 -16.01 -8.91
C VAL A 246 -33.50 -15.25 -10.13
N GLY A 247 -34.81 -15.34 -10.41
CA GLY A 247 -35.43 -14.59 -11.51
C GLY A 247 -35.32 -13.07 -11.34
N LEU A 248 -35.57 -12.56 -10.13
CA LEU A 248 -35.44 -11.12 -9.85
C LEU A 248 -34.00 -10.62 -9.97
N LEU A 249 -33.01 -11.43 -9.57
CA LEU A 249 -31.59 -11.11 -9.78
C LEU A 249 -31.26 -11.06 -11.26
N GLU A 250 -31.71 -12.05 -12.03
CA GLU A 250 -31.50 -12.11 -13.49
C GLU A 250 -32.09 -10.88 -14.19
N ASP A 251 -33.33 -10.50 -13.88
CA ASP A 251 -33.99 -9.31 -14.42
C ASP A 251 -33.28 -8.01 -14.02
N TRP A 252 -32.75 -7.95 -12.78
CA TRP A 252 -31.97 -6.81 -12.30
C TRP A 252 -30.66 -6.62 -13.08
N TYR A 253 -29.96 -7.71 -13.40
CA TYR A 253 -28.73 -7.67 -14.23
C TYR A 253 -29.06 -7.30 -15.69
N ARG A 254 -30.12 -7.91 -16.26
CA ARG A 254 -30.56 -7.63 -17.64
C ARG A 254 -31.01 -6.20 -17.86
N SER A 255 -31.81 -5.65 -16.95
CA SER A 255 -32.31 -4.26 -17.02
C SER A 255 -31.20 -3.21 -17.00
N ARG A 256 -30.06 -3.52 -16.36
CA ARG A 256 -28.88 -2.64 -16.29
C ARG A 256 -27.82 -2.94 -17.35
N ARG A 257 -28.13 -3.79 -18.35
CA ARG A 257 -27.22 -4.23 -19.41
C ARG A 257 -25.88 -4.78 -18.87
N ARG A 258 -25.93 -5.44 -17.72
CA ARG A 258 -24.77 -6.12 -17.12
C ARG A 258 -24.75 -7.58 -17.55
N GLU A 259 -23.57 -8.18 -17.57
CA GLU A 259 -23.40 -9.63 -17.79
C GLU A 259 -24.14 -10.39 -16.68
N VAL A 260 -24.93 -11.40 -17.04
CA VAL A 260 -25.72 -12.19 -16.09
C VAL A 260 -24.85 -13.32 -15.52
N PRO A 261 -24.74 -13.46 -14.19
CA PRO A 261 -24.04 -14.58 -13.57
C PRO A 261 -24.65 -15.92 -13.96
N GLY A 262 -23.84 -16.99 -13.94
CA GLY A 262 -24.34 -18.34 -14.19
C GLY A 262 -25.37 -18.79 -13.15
N GLU A 263 -26.29 -19.68 -13.54
CA GLU A 263 -27.42 -20.14 -12.72
C GLU A 263 -27.01 -20.65 -11.32
N THR A 264 -25.87 -21.35 -11.23
CA THR A 264 -25.30 -21.84 -9.96
C THR A 264 -24.89 -20.70 -9.03
N GLN A 265 -24.35 -19.60 -9.58
CA GLN A 265 -23.94 -18.42 -8.82
C GLN A 265 -25.17 -17.63 -8.34
N LEU A 266 -26.15 -17.43 -9.23
CA LEU A 266 -27.43 -16.81 -8.87
C LEU A 266 -28.16 -17.60 -7.78
N SER A 267 -28.12 -18.93 -7.85
CA SER A 267 -28.73 -19.80 -6.84
C SER A 267 -28.06 -19.69 -5.46
N SER A 268 -26.72 -19.58 -5.43
CA SER A 268 -25.96 -19.36 -4.20
C SER A 268 -26.29 -18.01 -3.56
N TYR A 269 -26.39 -16.98 -4.40
CA TYR A 269 -26.79 -15.64 -4.02
C TYR A 269 -28.22 -15.60 -3.44
N ALA A 270 -29.20 -16.15 -4.15
CA ALA A 270 -30.57 -16.23 -3.69
C ALA A 270 -30.70 -16.90 -2.30
N LYS A 271 -29.88 -17.92 -2.02
CA LYS A 271 -29.81 -18.55 -0.70
C LYS A 271 -29.33 -17.58 0.39
N GLN A 272 -28.27 -16.81 0.13
CA GLN A 272 -27.76 -15.80 1.08
C GLN A 272 -28.79 -14.70 1.38
N ILE A 273 -29.56 -14.24 0.38
CA ILE A 273 -30.66 -13.28 0.60
C ILE A 273 -31.73 -13.89 1.51
N LEU A 274 -32.16 -15.13 1.25
CA LEU A 274 -33.18 -15.79 2.05
C LEU A 274 -32.75 -15.98 3.50
N GLU A 275 -31.49 -16.39 3.73
CA GLU A 275 -30.93 -16.51 5.07
C GLU A 275 -30.89 -15.15 5.80
N THR A 276 -30.51 -14.09 5.10
CA THR A 276 -30.48 -12.72 5.66
C THR A 276 -31.87 -12.21 6.00
N ILE A 277 -32.85 -12.41 5.12
CA ILE A 277 -34.25 -12.05 5.37
C ILE A 277 -34.81 -12.84 6.55
N ALA A 278 -34.54 -14.14 6.62
CA ALA A 278 -35.00 -14.97 7.73
C ALA A 278 -34.43 -14.47 9.06
N LYS A 279 -33.13 -14.16 9.11
CA LYS A 279 -32.47 -13.62 10.31
C LYS A 279 -33.07 -12.28 10.76
N ASN A 280 -33.32 -11.36 9.82
CA ASN A 280 -33.90 -10.05 10.13
C ASN A 280 -35.37 -10.09 10.57
N ARG A 281 -36.14 -11.12 10.18
CA ARG A 281 -37.53 -11.29 10.64
C ARG A 281 -37.67 -12.10 11.93
N SER A 282 -36.62 -12.82 12.32
CA SER A 282 -36.54 -13.54 13.60
C SER A 282 -35.95 -12.73 14.75
N ALA A 283 -35.38 -11.56 14.44
CA ALA A 283 -34.90 -10.57 15.40
C ALA A 283 -36.00 -9.55 15.70
#